data_AF-A0A2E4XMZ2-F1
#
_entry.id   AF-A0A2E4XMZ2-F1
#
_cell.length_a   1.000
_cell.length_b   1.000
_cell.length_c   1.000
_cell.angle_alpha   90.00
_cell.angle_beta   90.00
_cell.angle_gamma   90.00
#
_symmetry.space_group_name_H-M   'P 1'
#
loop_
_entity.id
_entity.type
_entity.pdbx_description
1 polymer ?
#
loop_
_entity_poly.entity_id
_entity_poly.type
_entity_poly.pdbx_seq_one_letter_code
_entity_poly.pdbx_strand_id
1 'polypeptide(L)'
;MKVIIFLVVLIFIYYQVYLRFPEYLTNQHHLYFGGFVFGVLFLYYMMSFHKPFMYQLFTNLKSADEKPLYDIHSFTYKDNKMNGLKYNLAMRQGWRCLHCQNPILQKDISGYGLHYIKPLMMGGRNEINNLGIKCNVCSTFTPF
;
A
#
# COMPACT_ATOMS: atom_id res chain seq x y z
N MET A 1 4.42 14.59 31.60
CA MET A 1 5.09 14.65 32.93
C MET A 1 6.33 13.75 33.01
N LYS A 2 6.22 12.42 32.85
CA LYS A 2 7.40 11.51 32.91
C LYS A 2 8.54 11.91 31.96
N VAL A 3 8.20 12.33 30.74
CA VAL A 3 9.16 12.81 29.73
C VAL A 3 9.90 14.08 30.17
N ILE A 4 9.20 15.00 30.85
CA ILE A 4 9.81 16.26 31.35
C ILE A 4 10.77 15.94 32.49
N ILE A 5 10.37 15.06 33.41
CA ILE A 5 11.22 14.62 34.53
C ILE A 5 12.50 13.97 33.99
N PHE A 6 12.36 13.08 32.99
CA PHE A 6 13.50 12.47 32.33
C PHE A 6 14.42 13.51 31.66
N LEU A 7 13.85 14.51 31.00
CA LEU A 7 14.61 15.57 30.34
C LEU A 7 15.39 16.43 31.34
N VAL A 8 14.81 16.75 32.49
CA VAL A 8 15.49 17.48 33.59
C VAL A 8 16.67 16.67 34.14
N VAL A 9 16.50 15.36 34.34
CA VAL A 9 17.60 14.47 34.78
C VAL A 9 18.72 14.44 33.74
N LEU A 10 18.38 14.39 32.45
CA LEU A 10 19.35 14.36 31.36
C LEU A 10 20.14 15.67 31.26
N ILE A 11 19.47 16.83 31.40
CA ILE A 11 20.15 18.14 31.50
C ILE A 11 21.08 18.19 32.70
N PHE A 12 20.65 17.66 33.85
CA PHE A 12 21.48 17.63 35.05
C PHE A 12 22.76 16.80 34.84
N ILE A 13 22.66 15.61 34.25
CA ILE A 13 23.83 14.78 33.91
C ILE A 13 24.76 15.52 32.95
N TYR A 14 24.21 16.11 31.89
CA TYR A 14 25.00 16.89 30.93
C TYR A 14 25.75 18.05 31.60
N TYR A 15 25.08 18.76 32.51
CA TYR A 15 25.68 19.85 33.28
C TYR A 15 26.83 19.37 34.18
N GLN A 16 26.67 18.23 34.86
CA GLN A 16 27.74 17.64 35.69
C GLN A 16 28.96 17.23 34.85
N VAL A 17 28.74 16.70 33.65
CA VAL A 17 29.84 16.36 32.72
C VAL A 17 30.55 17.62 32.23
N TYR A 18 29.80 18.67 31.89
CA TYR A 18 30.38 19.96 31.49
C TYR A 18 31.25 20.59 32.58
N LEU A 19 30.80 20.55 33.83
CA LEU A 19 31.56 21.10 34.95
C LEU A 19 32.86 20.33 35.21
N ARG A 20 32.85 19.00 34.99
CA ARG A 20 33.99 18.12 35.31
C ARG A 20 34.98 17.97 34.16
N PHE A 21 34.51 18.06 32.92
CA PHE A 21 35.31 17.85 31.71
C PHE A 21 34.98 18.89 30.62
N PRO A 22 35.23 20.18 30.88
CA PRO A 22 34.89 21.24 29.92
C PRO A 22 35.71 21.13 28.62
N GLU A 23 36.92 20.60 28.68
CA GLU A 23 37.83 20.50 27.52
C GLU A 23 37.35 19.51 26.45
N TYR A 24 36.53 18.53 26.82
CA TYR A 24 36.00 17.52 25.89
C TYR A 24 34.71 17.98 25.20
N LEU A 25 34.04 19.02 25.71
CA LEU A 25 32.77 19.51 25.20
C LEU A 25 32.99 20.76 24.36
N THR A 26 33.23 20.54 23.06
CA THR A 26 33.30 21.62 22.07
C THR A 26 31.93 22.31 21.89
N ASN A 27 31.90 23.56 21.44
CA ASN A 27 30.66 24.32 21.15
C ASN A 27 29.66 23.58 20.25
N GLN A 28 30.12 22.71 19.35
CA GLN A 28 29.25 21.85 18.53
C GLN A 28 28.38 20.91 19.38
N HIS A 29 28.93 20.34 20.45
CA HIS A 29 28.19 19.45 21.35
C HIS A 29 27.06 20.19 22.08
N HIS A 30 27.29 21.44 22.48
CA HIS A 30 26.27 22.28 23.08
C HIS A 30 25.15 22.62 22.10
N LEU A 31 25.48 22.88 20.83
CA LEU A 31 24.49 23.11 19.77
C LEU A 31 23.66 21.87 19.49
N TYR A 32 24.29 20.70 19.36
CA TYR A 32 23.57 19.43 19.19
C TYR A 32 22.69 19.10 20.38
N PHE A 33 23.20 19.31 21.60
CA PHE A 33 22.45 19.08 22.82
C PHE A 33 21.25 20.03 22.96
N GLY A 34 21.45 21.32 22.68
CA GLY A 34 20.38 22.32 22.68
C GLY A 34 19.31 22.02 21.63
N GLY A 35 19.74 21.64 20.41
CA GLY A 35 18.83 21.20 19.35
C GLY A 35 18.04 19.96 19.74
N PHE A 36 18.67 18.99 20.41
CA PHE A 36 18.00 17.81 20.93
C PHE A 36 16.94 18.16 21.98
N VAL A 37 17.29 18.96 22.99
CA VAL A 37 16.35 19.39 24.04
C VAL A 37 15.16 20.15 23.43
N PHE A 38 15.44 21.09 22.52
CA PHE A 38 14.42 21.83 21.81
C PHE A 38 13.50 20.90 20.98
N GLY A 39 14.08 19.97 20.22
CA GLY A 39 13.32 19.00 19.41
C GLY A 39 12.39 18.12 20.25
N VAL A 40 12.87 17.63 21.40
CA VAL A 40 12.04 16.83 22.31
C VAL A 40 10.90 17.65 22.92
N LEU A 41 11.16 18.89 23.33
CA LEU A 41 10.13 19.79 23.85
C LEU A 41 9.10 20.16 22.77
N PHE A 42 9.56 20.40 21.54
CA PHE A 42 8.70 20.68 20.39
C PHE A 42 7.78 19.49 20.07
N LEU A 43 8.33 18.27 20.00
CA LEU A 43 7.54 17.06 19.80
C LEU A 43 6.54 16.84 20.94
N TYR A 44 6.96 17.03 22.19
CA TYR A 44 6.06 16.96 23.34
C TYR A 44 4.91 17.96 23.23
N TYR A 45 5.20 19.20 22.84
CA TYR A 45 4.21 20.23 22.60
C TYR A 45 3.22 19.81 21.50
N MET A 46 3.72 19.38 20.34
CA MET A 46 2.88 18.92 19.24
C MET A 46 1.98 17.75 19.62
N MET A 47 2.50 16.77 20.36
CA MET A 47 1.73 15.61 20.83
C MET A 47 0.69 15.99 21.90
N SER A 48 0.92 17.05 22.66
CA SER A 48 -0.01 17.49 23.72
C SER A 48 -1.13 18.37 23.16
N PHE A 49 -0.79 19.36 22.33
CA PHE A 49 -1.72 20.40 21.86
C PHE A 49 -2.34 20.09 20.49
N HIS A 50 -1.63 19.36 19.62
CA HIS A 50 -2.06 19.04 18.25
C HIS A 50 -2.24 17.53 18.02
N LYS A 51 -2.91 16.86 18.96
CA LYS A 51 -3.23 15.41 18.90
C LYS A 51 -3.80 14.92 17.56
N PRO A 52 -4.83 15.55 16.97
CA PRO A 52 -5.42 15.03 15.73
C PRO A 52 -4.43 15.08 14.55
N PHE A 53 -3.60 16.12 14.48
CA PHE A 53 -2.55 16.23 13.46
C PHE A 53 -1.47 15.15 13.65
N MET A 54 -0.97 14.97 14.87
CA MET A 54 0.04 13.95 15.16
C MET A 54 -0.47 12.54 14.85
N TYR A 55 -1.74 12.25 15.18
CA TYR A 55 -2.37 10.98 14.85
C TYR A 55 -2.36 10.73 13.34
N GLN A 56 -2.81 11.70 12.54
CA GLN A 56 -2.80 11.60 11.08
C GLN A 56 -1.39 11.39 10.52
N LEU A 57 -0.40 12.13 11.04
CA LEU A 57 0.99 12.01 10.63
C LEU A 57 1.54 10.61 10.89
N PHE A 58 1.33 10.06 12.08
CA PHE A 58 1.76 8.70 12.41
C PHE A 58 1.01 7.61 11.63
N THR A 59 -0.29 7.77 11.39
CA THR A 59 -1.04 6.83 10.55
C THR A 59 -0.58 6.86 9.10
N ASN A 60 -0.21 8.02 8.58
CA ASN A 60 0.32 8.17 7.23
C ASN A 60 1.71 7.54 7.10
N LEU A 61 2.60 7.74 8.09
CA LEU A 61 3.91 7.08 8.15
C LEU A 61 3.76 5.55 8.21
N LYS A 62 2.90 5.05 9.10
CA LYS A 62 2.65 3.62 9.24
C LYS A 62 2.06 3.01 7.96
N SER A 63 1.09 3.67 7.36
CA SER A 63 0.49 3.20 6.11
C SER A 63 1.43 3.32 4.91
N ALA A 64 2.41 4.21 4.94
CA ALA A 64 3.47 4.26 3.92
C ALA A 64 4.46 3.10 4.09
N ASP A 65 4.80 2.74 5.33
CA ASP A 65 5.70 1.61 5.65
C ASP A 65 5.04 0.25 5.37
N GLU A 66 3.76 0.10 5.72
CA GLU A 66 2.98 -1.12 5.48
C GLU A 66 2.58 -1.30 4.01
N LYS A 67 2.67 -0.25 3.18
CA LYS A 67 2.42 -0.37 1.75
C LYS A 67 3.63 -1.02 1.08
N PRO A 68 3.48 -2.22 0.49
CA PRO A 68 4.55 -2.78 -0.32
C PRO A 68 4.84 -1.83 -1.50
N LEU A 69 6.13 -1.59 -1.77
CA LEU A 69 6.63 -0.70 -2.85
C LEU A 69 5.97 -0.94 -4.22
N TYR A 70 5.40 -2.13 -4.43
CA TYR A 70 4.79 -2.58 -5.68
C TYR A 70 3.33 -2.17 -5.88
N ASP A 71 2.67 -1.51 -4.91
CA ASP A 71 1.26 -1.10 -5.05
C ASP A 71 1.09 0.35 -5.56
N ILE A 72 2.18 1.03 -5.93
CA ILE A 72 2.16 2.47 -6.32
C ILE A 72 1.59 2.69 -7.74
N HIS A 73 1.27 1.63 -8.51
CA HIS A 73 0.57 1.74 -9.80
C HIS A 73 -0.48 0.64 -10.01
N SER A 74 -1.60 0.72 -9.31
CA SER A 74 -2.65 -0.32 -9.30
C SER A 74 -3.58 -0.38 -10.53
N PHE A 75 -3.20 0.19 -11.68
CA PHE A 75 -3.82 -0.21 -12.95
C PHE A 75 -3.21 -1.54 -13.42
N THR A 76 -1.88 -1.64 -13.41
CA THR A 76 -1.14 -2.82 -13.86
C THR A 76 -1.38 -4.06 -12.99
N TYR A 77 -1.52 -3.88 -11.67
CA TYR A 77 -1.77 -5.00 -10.75
C TYR A 77 -3.18 -5.60 -10.91
N LYS A 78 -4.20 -4.75 -11.10
CA LYS A 78 -5.57 -5.20 -11.36
C LYS A 78 -5.69 -5.88 -12.72
N ASP A 79 -5.02 -5.34 -13.74
CA ASP A 79 -4.93 -5.96 -15.06
C ASP A 79 -4.19 -7.31 -15.01
N ASN A 80 -3.13 -7.43 -14.22
CA ASN A 80 -2.40 -8.70 -14.05
C ASN A 80 -3.25 -9.78 -13.38
N LYS A 81 -4.05 -9.45 -12.35
CA LYS A 81 -4.99 -10.42 -11.75
C LYS A 81 -6.10 -10.81 -12.71
N MET A 82 -6.66 -9.85 -13.46
CA MET A 82 -7.71 -10.10 -14.44
C MET A 82 -7.19 -10.96 -15.59
N ASN A 83 -6.01 -10.66 -16.12
CA ASN A 83 -5.36 -11.46 -17.14
C ASN A 83 -5.05 -12.86 -16.60
N GLY A 84 -4.55 -12.99 -15.36
CA GLY A 84 -4.36 -14.29 -14.71
C GLY A 84 -5.64 -15.13 -14.63
N LEU A 85 -6.78 -14.51 -14.31
CA LEU A 85 -8.08 -15.19 -14.36
C LEU A 85 -8.43 -15.62 -15.80
N LYS A 86 -8.22 -14.75 -16.79
CA LYS A 86 -8.46 -15.08 -18.20
C LYS A 86 -7.56 -16.24 -18.66
N TYR A 87 -6.29 -16.27 -18.28
CA TYR A 87 -5.39 -17.38 -18.59
C TYR A 87 -5.92 -18.72 -18.05
N ASN A 88 -6.36 -18.74 -16.80
CA ASN A 88 -6.90 -19.95 -16.19
C ASN A 88 -8.19 -20.43 -16.87
N LEU A 89 -9.10 -19.51 -17.22
CA LEU A 89 -10.33 -19.85 -17.93
C LEU A 89 -10.07 -20.32 -19.36
N ALA A 90 -9.16 -19.67 -20.10
CA ALA A 90 -8.75 -20.10 -21.43
C ALA A 90 -8.17 -21.52 -21.40
N MET A 91 -7.33 -21.82 -20.40
CA MET A 91 -6.77 -23.16 -20.21
C MET A 91 -7.86 -24.21 -19.97
N ARG A 92 -8.85 -23.91 -19.11
CA ARG A 92 -10.01 -24.80 -18.86
C ARG A 92 -10.87 -25.03 -20.10
N GLN A 93 -10.94 -24.04 -21.00
CA GLN A 93 -11.68 -24.10 -22.26
C GLN A 93 -10.86 -24.68 -23.42
N GLY A 94 -9.63 -25.16 -23.17
CA GLY A 94 -8.76 -25.71 -24.21
C GLY A 94 -8.27 -24.67 -25.22
N TRP A 95 -8.08 -23.42 -24.77
CA TRP A 95 -7.65 -22.28 -25.58
C TRP A 95 -8.60 -21.94 -26.73
N ARG A 96 -9.91 -22.14 -26.53
CA ARG A 96 -10.94 -21.85 -27.53
C ARG A 96 -12.00 -20.90 -26.99
N CYS A 97 -12.51 -20.05 -27.87
CA CYS A 97 -13.62 -19.17 -27.55
C CYS A 97 -14.86 -19.99 -27.19
N LEU A 98 -15.54 -19.62 -26.10
CA LEU A 98 -16.74 -20.32 -25.63
C LEU A 98 -17.84 -20.43 -26.70
N HIS A 99 -18.01 -19.39 -27.52
CA HIS A 99 -19.10 -19.32 -28.50
C HIS A 99 -18.71 -19.87 -29.88
N CYS A 100 -17.63 -19.36 -30.48
CA CYS A 100 -17.27 -19.71 -31.87
C CYS A 100 -16.19 -20.79 -31.98
N GLN A 101 -15.65 -21.29 -30.87
CA GLN A 101 -14.60 -22.32 -30.84
C GLN A 101 -13.28 -21.97 -31.55
N ASN A 102 -13.11 -20.71 -31.99
CA ASN A 102 -11.85 -20.22 -32.55
C ASN A 102 -10.73 -20.22 -31.49
N PRO A 103 -9.47 -20.48 -31.91
CA PRO A 103 -8.33 -20.47 -31.01
C PRO A 103 -8.10 -19.08 -30.40
N ILE A 104 -7.74 -19.06 -29.12
CA ILE A 104 -7.36 -17.87 -28.36
C ILE A 104 -5.83 -17.83 -28.31
N LEU A 105 -5.24 -16.72 -28.78
CA LEU A 105 -3.80 -16.51 -28.70
C LEU A 105 -3.43 -15.91 -27.34
N GLN A 106 -2.38 -16.42 -26.71
CA GLN A 106 -1.91 -15.95 -25.39
C GLN A 106 -1.62 -14.45 -25.39
N LYS A 107 -0.98 -13.94 -26.43
CA LYS A 107 -0.65 -12.52 -26.59
C LYS A 107 -1.87 -11.59 -26.62
N ASP A 108 -3.02 -12.10 -27.07
CA ASP A 108 -4.21 -11.28 -27.33
C ASP A 108 -5.23 -11.39 -26.19
N ILE A 109 -4.98 -12.23 -25.18
CA ILE A 109 -5.94 -12.58 -24.11
C ILE A 109 -6.47 -11.39 -23.32
N SER A 110 -5.68 -10.32 -23.22
CA SER A 110 -6.08 -9.07 -22.57
C SER A 110 -7.28 -8.43 -23.23
N GLY A 111 -7.40 -8.54 -24.57
CA GLY A 111 -8.51 -8.00 -25.35
C GLY A 111 -9.82 -8.78 -25.21
N TYR A 112 -9.76 -10.06 -24.87
CA TYR A 112 -10.96 -10.93 -24.81
C TYR A 112 -11.84 -10.59 -23.61
N GLY A 113 -13.16 -10.65 -23.80
CA GLY A 113 -14.15 -10.38 -22.77
C GLY A 113 -14.43 -11.60 -21.88
N LEU A 114 -14.68 -11.35 -20.60
CA LEU A 114 -15.23 -12.34 -19.66
C LEU A 114 -16.76 -12.31 -19.73
N HIS A 115 -17.37 -13.48 -19.88
CA HIS A 115 -18.82 -13.64 -20.00
C HIS A 115 -19.31 -14.76 -19.10
N TYR A 116 -20.57 -14.65 -18.68
CA TYR A 116 -21.20 -15.77 -18.00
C TYR A 116 -21.60 -16.84 -19.02
N ILE A 117 -21.40 -18.11 -18.67
CA ILE A 117 -21.88 -19.23 -19.49
C ILE A 117 -23.42 -19.25 -19.44
N LYS A 118 -23.97 -19.07 -18.25
CA LYS A 118 -25.39 -18.85 -17.99
C LYS A 118 -25.58 -17.45 -17.38
N PRO A 119 -26.31 -16.54 -18.03
CA PRO A 119 -26.54 -15.18 -17.51
C PRO A 119 -27.17 -15.19 -16.12
N LEU A 120 -26.81 -14.22 -15.28
CA LEU A 120 -27.34 -14.08 -13.93
C LEU A 120 -28.87 -13.96 -13.92
N MET A 121 -29.45 -13.26 -14.91
CA MET A 121 -30.90 -13.10 -15.07
C MET A 121 -31.64 -14.41 -15.39
N MET A 122 -30.94 -15.43 -15.91
CA MET A 122 -31.51 -16.73 -16.23
C MET A 122 -31.26 -17.77 -15.12
N GLY A 123 -30.83 -17.31 -13.93
CA GLY A 123 -30.48 -18.18 -12.81
C GLY A 123 -29.04 -18.72 -12.89
N GLY A 124 -28.14 -17.98 -13.55
CA GLY A 124 -26.69 -18.17 -13.42
C GLY A 124 -26.17 -17.65 -12.09
N ARG A 125 -25.05 -18.19 -11.61
CA ARG A 125 -24.38 -17.75 -10.38
C ARG A 125 -23.07 -17.03 -10.70
N ASN A 126 -22.65 -16.10 -9.83
CA ASN A 126 -21.36 -15.42 -9.97
C ASN A 126 -20.23 -16.29 -9.39
N GLU A 127 -19.92 -17.39 -10.07
CA GLU A 127 -18.90 -18.35 -9.70
C GLU A 127 -17.94 -18.60 -10.87
N ILE A 128 -16.69 -18.98 -10.58
CA ILE A 128 -15.65 -19.23 -11.61
C ILE A 128 -16.09 -20.30 -12.62
N ASN A 129 -16.91 -21.26 -12.19
CA ASN A 129 -17.43 -22.32 -13.07
C ASN A 129 -18.50 -21.84 -14.06
N ASN A 130 -19.12 -20.70 -13.79
CA ASN A 130 -20.10 -20.05 -14.68
C ASN A 130 -19.47 -18.91 -15.48
N LEU A 131 -18.13 -18.77 -15.46
CA LEU A 131 -17.40 -17.78 -16.23
C LEU A 131 -16.66 -18.44 -17.39
N GLY A 132 -16.60 -17.74 -18.51
CA GLY A 132 -15.86 -18.17 -19.70
C GLY A 132 -15.38 -16.97 -20.51
N ILE A 133 -14.54 -17.24 -21.52
CA ILE A 133 -13.96 -16.20 -22.37
C ILE A 133 -14.58 -16.24 -23.75
N LYS A 134 -14.93 -15.06 -24.26
CA LYS A 134 -15.38 -14.86 -25.64
C LYS A 134 -14.40 -13.96 -26.39
N CYS A 135 -14.19 -14.24 -27.68
CA CYS A 135 -13.44 -13.33 -28.55
C CYS A 135 -14.13 -11.99 -28.69
N ASN A 136 -13.38 -10.95 -29.04
CA ASN A 136 -13.90 -9.58 -29.12
C ASN A 136 -15.13 -9.50 -30.02
N VAL A 137 -15.12 -10.24 -31.13
CA VAL A 137 -16.25 -10.35 -32.05
C VAL A 137 -17.47 -10.98 -31.36
N CYS A 138 -17.35 -12.15 -30.73
CA CYS A 138 -18.48 -12.78 -30.03
C CYS A 138 -18.95 -11.96 -28.82
N SER A 139 -18.04 -11.24 -28.17
CA SER A 139 -18.33 -10.38 -27.02
C SER A 139 -19.22 -9.19 -27.41
N THR A 140 -19.12 -8.68 -28.65
CA THR A 140 -19.95 -7.55 -29.10
C THR A 140 -21.36 -7.98 -29.52
N PHE A 141 -21.56 -9.23 -29.97
CA PHE A 141 -22.86 -9.72 -30.45
C PHE A 141 -23.71 -10.40 -29.37
N THR A 142 -23.12 -10.78 -28.24
CA THR A 142 -23.85 -11.31 -27.08
C THR A 142 -23.50 -10.47 -25.84
N PRO A 143 -24.34 -9.51 -25.42
CA PRO A 143 -24.08 -8.68 -24.23
C PRO A 143 -24.30 -9.43 -22.91
N PHE A 144 -24.59 -10.73 -22.96
CA PHE A 144 -24.90 -11.59 -21.81
C PHE A 144 -23.95 -12.79 -21.73
#